data_AF-A0A973YW66-F1
#
_entry.id   AF-A0A973YW66-F1
#
_cell.length_a   1.000
_cell.length_b   1.000
_cell.length_c   1.000
_cell.angle_alpha   90.00
_cell.angle_beta   90.00
_cell.angle_gamma   90.00
#
_symmetry.space_group_name_H-M   'P 1'
#
loop_
_entity.id
_entity.type
_entity.pdbx_description
1 polymer ?
#
loop_
_entity_poly.entity_id
_entity_poly.type
_entity_poly.pdbx_seq_one_letter_code
_entity_poly.pdbx_strand_id
1 'polypeptide(L)'
;VLSHLHFDHAGGLLAPWSEGRAPELLFPNATYVVGRECFERAKSPHSRDRASFIPELPGLLEQSGRLELVDGAHSQALGKSVRFHYSDGHTPGLVLSEIVGPDVSSGDAHGGVVFCADLIPGRPWVHVPITMGYDRNAELLIDEKREFLEDKLARNVHLFFTHDPGCALAQVTRDDAGRFGTTHEVPELHARALAA
;
A
#
# COMPACT_ATOMS: atom_id res chain seq x y z
N VAL A 1 -7.85 2.13 4.90
CA VAL A 1 -6.48 2.65 4.68
C VAL A 1 -6.20 2.52 3.21
N LEU A 2 -5.74 3.59 2.57
CA LEU A 2 -5.47 3.59 1.13
C LEU A 2 -3.97 3.69 0.92
N SER A 3 -3.42 2.78 0.11
CA SER A 3 -2.02 2.84 -0.29
C SER A 3 -1.77 4.09 -1.12
N HIS A 4 -2.65 4.33 -2.09
CA HIS A 4 -2.72 5.56 -2.87
C HIS A 4 -4.10 5.69 -3.54
N LEU A 5 -4.30 6.76 -4.30
CA LEU A 5 -5.60 7.14 -4.88
C LEU A 5 -5.76 6.84 -6.38
N HIS A 6 -4.98 5.90 -6.93
CA HIS A 6 -5.29 5.39 -8.27
C HIS A 6 -6.61 4.61 -8.28
N PHE A 7 -7.30 4.59 -9.42
CA PHE A 7 -8.66 4.08 -9.57
C PHE A 7 -8.80 2.59 -9.20
N ASP A 8 -7.76 1.78 -9.43
CA ASP A 8 -7.74 0.34 -9.15
C ASP A 8 -7.55 0.03 -7.66
N HIS A 9 -7.10 1.01 -6.87
CA HIS A 9 -6.97 0.90 -5.40
C HIS A 9 -8.11 1.60 -4.67
N ALA A 10 -8.54 2.76 -5.18
CA ALA A 10 -9.48 3.64 -4.49
C ALA A 10 -10.87 3.71 -5.14
N GLY A 11 -11.05 3.15 -6.34
CA GLY A 11 -12.34 3.17 -7.04
C GLY A 11 -13.46 2.43 -6.29
N GLY A 12 -13.10 1.37 -5.55
CA GLY A 12 -14.03 0.62 -4.69
C GLY A 12 -14.58 1.41 -3.50
N LEU A 13 -14.11 2.64 -3.26
CA LEU A 13 -14.68 3.55 -2.27
C LEU A 13 -15.99 4.19 -2.72
N LEU A 14 -16.26 4.18 -4.02
CA LEU A 14 -17.46 4.76 -4.59
C LEU A 14 -18.54 3.71 -4.74
N ALA A 15 -19.79 4.12 -4.55
CA ALA A 15 -20.93 3.26 -4.88
C ALA A 15 -20.91 2.86 -6.36
N PRO A 16 -21.50 1.70 -6.72
CA PRO A 16 -21.60 1.28 -8.11
C PRO A 16 -22.19 2.40 -8.98
N TRP A 17 -21.59 2.61 -10.15
CA TRP A 17 -22.05 3.64 -11.07
C TRP A 17 -23.53 3.47 -11.43
N SER A 18 -24.25 4.58 -11.50
CA SER A 18 -25.65 4.62 -11.89
C SER A 18 -25.90 5.86 -12.73
N GLU A 19 -26.58 5.69 -13.86
CA GLU A 19 -26.91 6.79 -14.76
C GLU A 19 -27.68 7.90 -14.04
N GLY A 20 -27.24 9.15 -14.24
CA GLY A 20 -27.86 10.32 -13.62
C GLY A 20 -27.58 10.50 -12.12
N ARG A 21 -26.77 9.64 -11.49
CA ARG A 21 -26.31 9.83 -10.10
C ARG A 21 -24.88 10.34 -10.04
N ALA A 22 -24.64 11.27 -9.13
CA ALA A 22 -23.29 11.71 -8.80
C ALA A 22 -22.57 10.59 -8.01
N PRO A 23 -21.23 10.49 -8.10
CA PRO A 23 -20.46 9.58 -7.28
C PRO A 23 -20.65 9.86 -5.78
N GLU A 24 -20.76 8.80 -4.99
CA GLU A 24 -20.91 8.88 -3.53
C GLU A 24 -20.05 7.83 -2.83
N LEU A 25 -19.62 8.11 -1.60
CA LEU A 25 -18.82 7.19 -0.81
C LEU A 25 -19.65 5.99 -0.32
N LEU A 26 -19.20 4.78 -0.63
CA LEU A 26 -19.89 3.52 -0.33
C LEU A 26 -19.91 3.18 1.18
N PHE A 27 -18.93 3.65 1.96
CA PHE A 27 -18.74 3.25 3.36
C PHE A 27 -19.13 4.37 4.34
N PRO A 28 -20.39 4.42 4.83
CA PRO A 28 -20.90 5.57 5.61
C PRO A 28 -20.28 5.73 7.00
N ASN A 29 -19.63 4.69 7.53
CA ASN A 29 -19.06 4.70 8.88
C ASN A 29 -17.53 4.59 8.89
N ALA A 30 -16.88 4.54 7.72
CA ALA A 30 -15.44 4.33 7.65
C ALA A 30 -14.66 5.64 7.84
N THR A 31 -13.57 5.56 8.62
CA THR A 31 -12.48 6.54 8.58
C THR A 31 -11.54 6.20 7.42
N TYR A 32 -11.27 7.17 6.56
CA TYR A 32 -10.36 7.02 5.43
C TYR A 32 -8.99 7.54 5.81
N VAL A 33 -8.03 6.63 6.00
CA VAL A 33 -6.63 6.98 6.28
C VAL A 33 -5.87 7.04 4.96
N VAL A 34 -5.26 8.19 4.65
CA VAL A 34 -4.55 8.47 3.38
C VAL A 34 -3.26 9.23 3.67
N GLY A 35 -2.17 8.90 2.96
CA GLY A 35 -0.95 9.68 3.01
C GLY A 35 -1.17 11.12 2.55
N ARG A 36 -0.63 12.11 3.27
CA ARG A 36 -0.80 13.54 2.96
C ARG A 36 -0.31 13.86 1.56
N GLU A 37 0.90 13.43 1.21
CA GLU A 37 1.47 13.68 -0.11
C GLU A 37 0.70 12.98 -1.23
N CYS A 38 0.24 11.74 -1.01
CA CYS A 38 -0.65 11.06 -1.93
C CYS A 38 -1.96 11.82 -2.16
N PHE A 39 -2.54 12.37 -1.10
CA PHE A 39 -3.77 13.15 -1.19
C PHE A 39 -3.58 14.44 -1.99
N GLU A 40 -2.50 15.18 -1.72
CA GLU A 40 -2.16 16.38 -2.49
C GLU A 40 -1.88 16.04 -3.96
N ARG A 41 -1.20 14.91 -4.21
CA ARG A 41 -0.99 14.40 -5.56
C ARG A 41 -2.30 14.12 -6.29
N ALA A 42 -3.29 13.53 -5.62
CA ALA A 42 -4.59 13.27 -6.22
C ALA A 42 -5.41 14.54 -6.46
N LYS A 43 -5.24 15.58 -5.63
CA LYS A 43 -5.86 16.90 -5.85
C LYS A 43 -5.25 17.64 -7.03
N SER A 44 -3.97 17.46 -7.28
CA SER A 44 -3.25 18.10 -8.38
C SER A 44 -2.35 17.10 -9.14
N PRO A 45 -2.96 16.17 -9.91
CA PRO A 45 -2.19 15.15 -10.58
C PRO A 45 -1.39 15.74 -11.75
N HIS A 46 -0.23 15.16 -12.03
CA HIS A 46 0.54 15.52 -13.22
C HIS A 46 -0.19 15.00 -14.46
N SER A 47 0.05 15.64 -15.61
CA SER A 47 -0.55 15.22 -16.88
C SER A 47 -0.28 13.73 -17.23
N ARG A 48 0.85 13.19 -16.77
CA ARG A 48 1.32 11.82 -17.04
C ARG A 48 0.57 10.72 -16.28
N ASP A 49 0.01 11.03 -15.11
CA ASP A 49 -0.71 10.08 -14.25
C ASP A 49 -2.12 10.53 -13.87
N ARG A 50 -2.58 11.69 -14.34
CA ARG A 50 -3.96 12.18 -14.17
C ARG A 50 -5.03 11.15 -14.54
N ALA A 51 -4.79 10.35 -15.58
CA ALA A 51 -5.74 9.31 -16.00
C ALA A 51 -5.90 8.18 -14.98
N SER A 52 -4.97 8.05 -14.04
CA SER A 52 -5.04 7.07 -12.95
C SER A 52 -5.93 7.52 -11.79
N PHE A 53 -6.31 8.80 -11.69
CA PHE A 53 -7.10 9.33 -10.57
C PHE A 53 -8.56 9.56 -10.93
N ILE A 54 -9.44 9.46 -9.93
CA ILE A 54 -10.85 9.83 -10.02
C ILE A 54 -11.00 11.28 -9.52
N PRO A 55 -11.32 12.26 -10.40
CA PRO A 55 -11.26 13.68 -10.05
C PRO A 55 -12.14 14.09 -8.85
N GLU A 56 -13.30 13.47 -8.68
CA GLU A 56 -14.27 13.80 -7.64
C GLU A 56 -13.88 13.23 -6.26
N LEU A 57 -13.06 12.16 -6.24
CA LEU A 57 -12.81 11.38 -5.03
C LEU A 57 -12.14 12.17 -3.91
N PRO A 58 -11.07 12.97 -4.15
CA PRO A 58 -10.46 13.77 -3.08
C PRO A 58 -11.45 14.73 -2.41
N GLY A 59 -12.32 15.37 -3.19
CA GLY A 59 -13.35 16.26 -2.68
C GLY A 59 -14.39 15.53 -1.81
N LEU A 60 -14.83 14.35 -2.24
CA LEU A 60 -15.75 13.51 -1.47
C LEU A 60 -15.14 13.08 -0.13
N LEU A 61 -13.87 12.68 -0.13
CA LEU A 61 -13.15 12.29 1.10
C LEU A 61 -13.05 13.48 2.07
N GLU A 62 -12.63 14.65 1.59
CA GLU A 62 -12.48 15.87 2.41
C GLU A 62 -13.82 16.31 3.01
N GLN A 63 -14.88 16.35 2.18
CA GLN A 63 -16.23 16.77 2.60
C GLN A 63 -16.91 15.79 3.55
N SER A 64 -16.48 14.51 3.56
CA SER A 64 -17.06 13.51 4.45
C SER A 64 -16.82 13.81 5.93
N GLY A 65 -15.79 14.60 6.27
CA GLY A 65 -15.33 14.78 7.66
C GLY A 65 -14.72 13.51 8.27
N ARG A 66 -14.50 12.46 7.48
CA ARG A 66 -13.94 11.15 7.91
C ARG A 66 -12.55 10.87 7.34
N LEU A 67 -11.92 11.86 6.72
CA LEU A 67 -10.56 11.76 6.18
C LEU A 67 -9.53 12.03 7.28
N GLU A 68 -8.62 11.09 7.47
CA GLU A 68 -7.42 11.25 8.28
C GLU A 68 -6.21 11.28 7.35
N LEU A 69 -5.51 12.41 7.31
CA LEU A 69 -4.25 12.55 6.57
C LEU A 69 -3.06 12.20 7.45
N VAL A 70 -2.19 11.31 6.98
CA VAL A 70 -0.99 10.87 7.68
C VAL A 70 0.28 11.29 6.94
N ASP A 71 1.29 11.71 7.69
CA ASP A 71 2.62 12.09 7.21
C ASP A 71 3.74 11.46 8.07
N GLY A 72 3.37 10.52 8.96
CA GLY A 72 4.28 9.80 9.84
C GLY A 72 3.99 8.30 9.87
N ALA A 73 4.69 7.60 10.76
CA ALA A 73 4.63 6.13 10.82
C ALA A 73 3.30 5.56 11.33
N HIS A 74 2.38 6.37 11.88
CA HIS A 74 1.15 5.90 12.52
C HIS A 74 -0.02 6.84 12.28
N SER A 75 -1.24 6.29 12.31
CA SER A 75 -2.49 7.05 12.38
C SER A 75 -3.06 7.03 13.79
N GLN A 76 -3.91 8.01 14.10
CA GLN A 76 -4.76 8.01 15.27
C GLN A 76 -5.77 6.86 15.21
N ALA A 77 -6.36 6.59 14.04
CA ALA A 77 -7.38 5.54 13.90
C ALA A 77 -6.86 4.12 14.15
N LEU A 78 -5.57 3.84 13.88
CA LEU A 78 -5.00 2.49 13.97
C LEU A 78 -3.95 2.34 15.08
N GLY A 79 -3.42 3.45 15.59
CA GLY A 79 -2.38 3.46 16.62
C GLY A 79 -1.12 2.71 16.17
N LYS A 80 -0.51 1.98 17.11
CA LYS A 80 0.76 1.25 16.88
C LYS A 80 0.59 -0.12 16.22
N SER A 81 -0.65 -0.60 16.07
CA SER A 81 -0.94 -1.89 15.43
C SER A 81 -0.63 -1.88 13.93
N VAL A 82 -0.68 -0.69 13.32
CA VAL A 82 -0.29 -0.49 11.92
C VAL A 82 0.83 0.55 11.85
N ARG A 83 1.89 0.20 11.14
CA ARG A 83 3.02 1.09 10.83
C ARG A 83 2.99 1.42 9.34
N PHE A 84 3.14 2.69 9.01
CA PHE A 84 3.23 3.17 7.63
C PHE A 84 4.67 3.34 7.19
N HIS A 85 4.93 2.93 5.96
CA HIS A 85 6.12 3.25 5.18
C HIS A 85 5.68 4.02 3.94
N TYR A 86 6.61 4.77 3.35
CA TYR A 86 6.33 5.63 2.21
C TYR A 86 7.29 5.33 1.06
N SER A 87 6.81 5.53 -0.16
CA SER A 87 7.58 5.44 -1.40
C SER A 87 7.05 6.47 -2.38
N ASP A 88 7.93 7.13 -3.11
CA ASP A 88 7.61 8.19 -4.07
C ASP A 88 7.85 7.74 -5.52
N GLY A 89 8.51 6.59 -5.70
CA GLY A 89 8.86 6.05 -7.00
C GLY A 89 7.64 5.75 -7.89
N HIS A 90 6.64 5.03 -7.37
CA HIS A 90 5.46 4.64 -8.15
C HIS A 90 4.52 5.83 -8.37
N THR A 91 4.18 6.53 -7.28
CA THR A 91 3.46 7.79 -7.23
C THR A 91 3.86 8.49 -5.93
N PRO A 92 3.98 9.84 -5.89
CA PRO A 92 4.37 10.54 -4.67
C PRO A 92 3.47 10.21 -3.48
N GLY A 93 4.09 9.88 -2.35
CA GLY A 93 3.43 9.57 -1.10
C GLY A 93 2.71 8.22 -1.06
N LEU A 94 3.07 7.24 -1.90
CA LEU A 94 2.51 5.89 -1.81
C LEU A 94 2.77 5.31 -0.42
N VAL A 95 1.71 4.84 0.22
CA VAL A 95 1.72 4.28 1.57
C VAL A 95 1.74 2.75 1.51
N LEU A 96 2.70 2.15 2.22
CA LEU A 96 2.74 0.72 2.52
C LEU A 96 2.31 0.52 3.97
N SER A 97 1.30 -0.33 4.19
CA SER A 97 0.70 -0.54 5.51
C SER A 97 1.17 -1.86 6.10
N GLU A 98 1.96 -1.79 7.17
CA GLU A 98 2.46 -2.93 7.91
C GLU A 98 1.59 -3.20 9.14
N ILE A 99 0.96 -4.38 9.18
CA ILE A 99 0.37 -4.93 10.40
C ILE A 99 1.52 -5.51 11.23
N VAL A 100 1.79 -4.87 12.36
CA VAL A 100 2.93 -5.16 13.21
C VAL A 100 2.74 -6.52 13.89
N GLY A 101 3.76 -7.39 13.81
CA GLY A 101 3.75 -8.69 14.49
C GLY A 101 3.69 -8.55 16.01
N PRO A 102 3.11 -9.53 16.73
CA PRO A 102 3.01 -9.49 18.19
C PRO A 102 4.33 -9.82 18.89
N ASP A 103 5.27 -10.46 18.19
CA ASP A 103 6.56 -10.88 18.73
C ASP A 103 7.51 -9.69 18.83
N VAL A 104 8.37 -9.70 19.85
CA VAL A 104 9.40 -8.69 20.07
C VAL A 104 10.76 -9.37 20.09
N SER A 105 11.69 -8.88 19.28
CA SER A 105 13.08 -9.35 19.20
C SER A 105 14.02 -8.16 19.34
N SER A 106 14.98 -8.25 20.26
CA SER A 106 15.98 -7.18 20.52
C SER A 106 15.37 -5.80 20.83
N GLY A 107 14.15 -5.76 21.36
CA GLY A 107 13.43 -4.53 21.69
C GLY A 107 12.50 -4.00 20.60
N ASP A 108 12.54 -4.59 19.40
CA ASP A 108 11.73 -4.20 18.25
C ASP A 108 10.71 -5.27 17.86
N ALA A 109 9.61 -4.85 17.23
CA ALA A 109 8.61 -5.79 16.72
C ALA A 109 9.20 -6.68 15.61
N HIS A 110 8.90 -7.97 15.69
CA HIS A 110 9.36 -9.01 14.78
C HIS A 110 8.17 -9.78 14.21
N GLY A 111 8.28 -10.20 12.95
CA GLY A 111 7.16 -10.78 12.22
C GLY A 111 6.15 -9.72 11.77
N GLY A 112 4.97 -10.18 11.33
CA GLY A 112 3.92 -9.34 10.79
C GLY A 112 3.78 -9.45 9.27
N VAL A 113 2.94 -8.59 8.71
CA VAL A 113 2.60 -8.58 7.28
C VAL A 113 2.55 -7.14 6.79
N VAL A 114 3.14 -6.86 5.63
CA VAL A 114 3.06 -5.55 4.99
C VAL A 114 2.34 -5.63 3.65
N PHE A 115 1.32 -4.80 3.46
CA PHE A 115 0.69 -4.60 2.16
C PHE A 115 1.62 -3.78 1.29
N CYS A 116 2.16 -4.40 0.25
CA CYS A 116 3.21 -3.84 -0.60
C CYS A 116 2.72 -2.80 -1.61
N ALA A 117 1.39 -2.72 -1.82
CA ALA A 117 0.78 -1.87 -2.83
C ALA A 117 1.49 -2.05 -4.19
N ASP A 118 1.84 -0.95 -4.83
CA ASP A 118 2.45 -0.93 -6.17
C ASP A 118 3.98 -0.71 -6.13
N LEU A 119 4.60 -0.67 -4.94
CA LEU A 119 6.07 -0.75 -4.84
C LEU A 119 6.56 -2.16 -5.22
N ILE A 120 5.86 -3.18 -4.71
CA ILE A 120 6.10 -4.60 -5.01
C ILE A 120 4.74 -5.25 -5.28
N PRO A 121 4.17 -5.07 -6.48
CA PRO A 121 2.82 -5.56 -6.80
C PRO A 121 2.74 -7.09 -6.85
N GLY A 122 3.87 -7.78 -7.01
CA GLY A 122 3.95 -9.24 -6.99
C GLY A 122 5.37 -9.78 -6.95
N ARG A 123 5.52 -11.12 -6.89
CA ARG A 123 6.82 -11.79 -6.73
C ARG A 123 7.88 -11.36 -7.75
N PRO A 124 7.57 -11.16 -9.05
CA PRO A 124 8.59 -10.71 -10.01
C PRO A 124 9.25 -9.38 -9.61
N TRP A 125 8.52 -8.48 -8.95
CA TRP A 125 9.04 -7.17 -8.54
C TRP A 125 9.92 -7.22 -7.29
N VAL A 126 9.99 -8.34 -6.58
CA VAL A 126 10.98 -8.56 -5.51
C VAL A 126 12.40 -8.51 -6.08
N HIS A 127 12.59 -8.86 -7.36
CA HIS A 127 13.83 -8.57 -8.04
C HIS A 127 14.00 -7.05 -8.20
N VAL A 128 14.91 -6.48 -7.41
CA VAL A 128 15.04 -5.03 -7.20
C VAL A 128 15.07 -4.19 -8.48
N PRO A 129 15.79 -4.56 -9.56
CA PRO A 129 15.80 -3.76 -10.80
C PRO A 129 14.48 -3.71 -11.58
N ILE A 130 13.51 -4.59 -11.30
CA ILE A 130 12.25 -4.63 -12.05
C ILE A 130 11.30 -3.53 -11.56
N THR A 131 10.88 -2.67 -12.48
CA THR A 131 9.92 -1.58 -12.26
C THR A 131 8.74 -1.70 -13.24
N MET A 132 7.76 -0.81 -13.14
CA MET A 132 6.59 -0.74 -14.03
C MET A 132 6.70 0.46 -14.97
N GLY A 133 6.16 0.32 -16.19
CA GLY A 133 6.21 1.38 -17.21
C GLY A 133 5.45 2.67 -16.86
N TYR A 134 4.68 2.65 -15.78
CA TYR A 134 3.93 3.81 -15.28
C TYR A 134 4.47 4.38 -13.96
N ASP A 135 5.56 3.84 -13.40
CA ASP A 135 6.22 4.45 -12.25
C ASP A 135 6.69 5.88 -12.57
N ARG A 136 6.58 6.79 -11.60
CA ARG A 136 6.95 8.19 -11.78
C ARG A 136 8.45 8.42 -11.71
N ASN A 137 9.18 7.63 -10.92
CA ASN A 137 10.62 7.70 -10.77
C ASN A 137 11.22 6.31 -10.49
N ALA A 138 11.66 5.64 -11.56
CA ALA A 138 12.16 4.25 -11.50
C ALA A 138 13.47 4.11 -10.70
N GLU A 139 14.39 5.08 -10.80
CA GLU A 139 15.65 5.02 -10.06
C GLU A 139 15.41 5.13 -8.55
N LEU A 140 14.58 6.11 -8.14
CA LEU A 140 14.18 6.24 -6.74
C LEU A 140 13.45 5.00 -6.23
N LEU A 141 12.51 4.46 -7.02
CA LEU A 141 11.78 3.25 -6.67
C LEU A 141 12.71 2.07 -6.38
N ILE A 142 13.79 1.91 -7.17
CA ILE A 142 14.77 0.84 -7.00
C ILE A 142 15.46 0.95 -5.64
N ASP A 143 15.84 2.16 -5.23
CA ASP A 143 16.52 2.40 -3.95
C ASP A 143 15.55 2.23 -2.77
N GLU A 144 14.35 2.81 -2.85
CA GLU A 144 13.29 2.62 -1.83
C GLU A 144 12.94 1.15 -1.63
N LYS A 145 12.81 0.39 -2.73
CA LYS A 145 12.50 -1.04 -2.67
C LYS A 145 13.63 -1.85 -2.05
N ARG A 146 14.91 -1.48 -2.29
CA ARG A 146 16.05 -2.15 -1.66
C ARG A 146 16.00 -1.95 -0.14
N GLU A 147 15.90 -0.72 0.31
CA GLU A 147 15.83 -0.40 1.74
C GLU A 147 14.63 -1.08 2.41
N PHE A 148 13.47 -1.06 1.74
CA PHE A 148 12.28 -1.73 2.20
C PHE A 148 12.48 -3.24 2.36
N LEU A 149 13.03 -3.93 1.36
CA LEU A 149 13.27 -5.38 1.43
C LEU A 149 14.31 -5.77 2.47
N GLU A 150 15.35 -4.95 2.68
CA GLU A 150 16.35 -5.18 3.73
C GLU A 150 15.72 -5.13 5.13
N ASP A 151 14.88 -4.15 5.39
CA ASP A 151 14.12 -4.05 6.64
C ASP A 151 13.17 -5.23 6.85
N LYS A 152 12.37 -5.59 5.83
CA LYS A 152 11.39 -6.69 5.95
C LYS A 152 12.07 -8.05 6.14
N LEU A 153 13.22 -8.27 5.49
CA LEU A 153 14.05 -9.45 5.70
C LEU A 153 14.59 -9.51 7.14
N ALA A 154 15.18 -8.42 7.64
CA ALA A 154 15.77 -8.37 8.98
C ALA A 154 14.72 -8.58 10.09
N ARG A 155 13.50 -8.10 9.89
CA ARG A 155 12.40 -8.21 10.86
C ARG A 155 11.45 -9.38 10.61
N ASN A 156 11.73 -10.23 9.61
CA ASN A 156 10.86 -11.36 9.23
C ASN A 156 9.40 -10.95 8.93
N VAL A 157 9.22 -9.76 8.35
CA VAL A 157 7.90 -9.26 7.96
C VAL A 157 7.54 -9.85 6.59
N HIS A 158 6.36 -10.44 6.47
CA HIS A 158 5.92 -11.07 5.23
C HIS A 158 5.35 -10.02 4.27
N LEU A 159 5.59 -10.20 2.98
CA LEU A 159 5.05 -9.35 1.92
C LEU A 159 3.65 -9.83 1.54
N PHE A 160 2.69 -8.92 1.48
CA PHE A 160 1.35 -9.16 0.94
C PHE A 160 1.19 -8.40 -0.38
N PHE A 161 0.99 -9.14 -1.47
CA PHE A 161 1.03 -8.65 -2.84
C PHE A 161 -0.36 -8.22 -3.33
N THR A 162 -0.41 -7.12 -4.06
CA THR A 162 -1.67 -6.54 -4.55
C THR A 162 -2.15 -7.18 -5.84
N HIS A 163 -1.21 -7.46 -6.77
CA HIS A 163 -1.52 -7.79 -8.16
C HIS A 163 -0.87 -9.10 -8.63
N ASP A 164 -0.26 -9.89 -7.74
CA ASP A 164 0.22 -11.24 -8.09
C ASP A 164 -0.96 -12.22 -8.17
N PRO A 165 -1.26 -12.79 -9.34
CA PRO A 165 -2.42 -13.65 -9.52
C PRO A 165 -2.24 -15.05 -8.90
N GLY A 166 -1.03 -15.42 -8.50
CA GLY A 166 -0.71 -16.77 -8.00
C GLY A 166 -0.09 -16.81 -6.62
N CYS A 167 0.17 -15.66 -5.99
CA CYS A 167 0.76 -15.57 -4.66
C CYS A 167 0.21 -14.35 -3.93
N ALA A 168 -0.59 -14.59 -2.89
CA ALA A 168 -1.05 -13.53 -2.02
C ALA A 168 0.06 -13.04 -1.09
N LEU A 169 0.84 -13.95 -0.50
CA LEU A 169 1.78 -13.62 0.57
C LEU A 169 3.06 -14.47 0.51
N ALA A 170 4.21 -13.87 0.83
CA ALA A 170 5.49 -14.58 0.89
C ALA A 170 6.46 -13.98 1.91
N GLN A 171 7.44 -14.77 2.33
CA GLN A 171 8.60 -14.29 3.08
C GLN A 171 9.71 -13.81 2.13
N VAL A 172 10.46 -12.80 2.55
CA VAL A 172 11.64 -12.31 1.83
C VAL A 172 12.83 -13.23 2.07
N THR A 173 13.61 -13.50 1.03
CA THR A 173 14.92 -14.16 1.14
C THR A 173 15.99 -13.32 0.45
N ARG A 174 17.26 -13.63 0.74
CA ARG A 174 18.42 -13.08 0.04
C ARG A 174 19.40 -14.22 -0.27
N ASP A 175 19.79 -14.36 -1.53
CA ASP A 175 20.78 -15.36 -1.95
C ASP A 175 22.22 -14.92 -1.65
N ASP A 176 23.20 -15.81 -1.85
CA ASP A 176 24.63 -15.54 -1.61
C ASP A 176 25.18 -14.41 -2.51
N ALA A 177 24.53 -14.14 -3.65
CA ALA A 177 24.87 -13.02 -4.54
C ALA A 177 24.17 -11.70 -4.11
N GLY A 178 23.45 -11.72 -2.98
CA GLY A 178 22.76 -10.58 -2.43
C GLY A 178 21.44 -10.24 -3.11
N ARG A 179 20.90 -11.11 -3.98
CA ARG A 179 19.63 -10.89 -4.68
C ARG A 179 18.45 -11.28 -3.80
N PHE A 180 17.45 -10.42 -3.77
CA PHE A 180 16.20 -10.71 -3.08
C PHE A 180 15.33 -11.69 -3.85
N GLY A 181 14.62 -12.54 -3.10
CA GLY A 181 13.65 -13.50 -3.62
C GLY A 181 12.53 -13.75 -2.60
N THR A 182 11.71 -14.75 -2.89
CA THR A 182 10.60 -15.17 -2.05
C THR A 182 10.72 -16.62 -1.61
N THR A 183 10.15 -16.93 -0.44
CA THR A 183 9.93 -18.30 0.06
C THR A 183 8.62 -18.35 0.85
N HIS A 184 8.20 -19.55 1.27
CA HIS A 184 6.96 -19.76 2.03
C HIS A 184 5.75 -19.07 1.37
N GLU A 185 5.63 -19.25 0.06
CA GLU A 185 4.61 -18.61 -0.75
C GLU A 185 3.23 -19.18 -0.44
N VAL A 186 2.28 -18.28 -0.21
CA VAL A 186 0.89 -18.58 0.09
C VAL A 186 0.05 -18.07 -1.10
N PRO A 187 -0.62 -18.96 -1.86
CA PRO A 187 -1.35 -18.57 -3.06
C PRO A 187 -2.56 -17.69 -2.75
N GLU A 188 -3.24 -17.94 -1.63
CA GLU A 188 -4.47 -17.24 -1.25
C GLU A 188 -4.59 -17.11 0.28
N LEU A 189 -5.19 -16.00 0.74
CA LEU A 189 -5.52 -15.80 2.15
C LEU A 189 -7.01 -16.07 2.39
N HIS A 190 -7.31 -17.06 3.21
CA HIS A 190 -8.68 -17.32 3.63
C HIS A 190 -9.00 -16.51 4.90
N ALA A 191 -9.85 -15.51 4.76
CA ALA A 191 -10.36 -14.76 5.91
C ALA A 191 -11.16 -15.69 6.83
N ARG A 192 -10.97 -15.54 8.14
CA ARG A 192 -11.87 -16.13 9.13
C ARG A 192 -13.06 -15.20 9.32
N ALA A 193 -14.26 -15.75 9.42
CA ALA A 193 -15.41 -14.96 9.85
C ALA A 193 -15.10 -14.37 11.24
N LEU A 194 -15.25 -13.05 11.37
CA LEU A 194 -15.25 -12.42 12.68
C LEU A 194 -16.52 -12.89 13.41
N ALA A 195 -16.39 -13.35 14.65
CA ALA A 195 -17.56 -13.65 15.47
C ALA A 195 -18.37 -12.36 15.64
N ALA A 196 -19.68 -12.45 15.37
CA ALA A 196 -20.62 -11.34 15.46
C ALA A 196 -20.81 -10.84 16.90
#